data_AF-A0A524R091-F1
#
_entry.id   AF-A0A524R091-F1
#
_cell.length_a   1.000
_cell.length_b   1.000
_cell.length_c   1.000
_cell.angle_alpha   90.00
_cell.angle_beta   90.00
_cell.angle_gamma   90.00
#
_symmetry.space_group_name_H-M   'P 1'
#
loop_
_entity.id
_entity.type
_entity.pdbx_description
1 polymer ?
#
loop_
_entity_poly.entity_id
_entity_poly.type
_entity_poly.pdbx_seq_one_letter_code
_entity_poly.pdbx_strand_id
1 'polypeptide(L)'
;MSLRGSLRTIRRQLIPFTATNRIVSLGGVGSTSLVSHLENGDKDRIWCHSRHLHCLEPELLPEVRKGLEVKACFVYGDPFPAVQSVFRRGLQKRHERAMSRSIPGYEPWLQKDTTLLDYLQADVDRFFLGRHLENWVEYPGTRVKILAVKYESLAEHIQEIMGFLECDRPFEVRPRTSRYENQHPEIQAGLEKMYGKVRARIESLPSLIRINVD
;
A
#
# COMPACT_ATOMS: atom_id res chain seq x y z
N MET A 1 0.22 6.13 -41.44
CA MET A 1 0.07 5.87 -39.99
C MET A 1 -0.39 4.43 -39.81
N SER A 2 0.35 3.60 -39.07
CA SER A 2 0.02 2.17 -38.92
C SER A 2 -1.25 2.00 -38.07
N LEU A 3 -2.24 1.27 -38.61
CA LEU A 3 -3.47 0.87 -37.94
C LEU A 3 -3.21 0.21 -36.56
N ARG A 4 -2.05 -0.44 -36.38
CA ARG A 4 -1.63 -1.04 -35.10
C ARG A 4 -1.29 0.00 -34.03
N GLY A 5 -0.78 1.17 -34.41
CA GLY A 5 -0.49 2.28 -33.48
C GLY A 5 -1.76 2.99 -33.01
N SER A 6 -2.76 3.09 -33.89
CA SER A 6 -4.07 3.69 -33.58
C SER A 6 -4.90 2.79 -32.66
N LEU A 7 -4.96 1.48 -32.93
CA LEU A 7 -5.69 0.51 -32.09
C LEU A 7 -5.12 0.38 -30.67
N ARG A 8 -3.80 0.49 -30.47
CA ARG A 8 -3.19 0.47 -29.13
C ARG A 8 -3.55 1.70 -28.30
N THR A 9 -3.60 2.86 -28.94
CA THR A 9 -3.99 4.14 -28.31
C THR A 9 -5.48 4.17 -28.00
N ILE A 10 -6.30 3.69 -28.94
CA ILE A 10 -7.75 3.52 -28.76
C ILE A 10 -8.03 2.49 -27.67
N ARG A 11 -7.35 1.34 -27.61
CA ARG A 11 -7.50 0.35 -26.53
C ARG A 11 -7.02 0.88 -25.17
N ARG A 12 -6.03 1.78 -25.12
CA ARG A 12 -5.63 2.50 -23.90
C ARG A 12 -6.62 3.60 -23.48
N GLN A 13 -7.33 4.19 -24.44
CA GLN A 13 -8.36 5.22 -24.21
C GLN A 13 -9.75 4.61 -23.95
N LEU A 14 -9.99 3.39 -24.45
CA LEU A 14 -11.18 2.54 -24.30
C LEU A 14 -10.96 1.36 -23.36
N ILE A 15 -9.89 1.35 -22.56
CA ILE A 15 -10.01 0.82 -21.20
C ILE A 15 -10.47 2.04 -20.41
N PRO A 16 -11.79 2.33 -20.31
CA PRO A 16 -12.27 3.11 -19.20
C PRO A 16 -11.70 2.49 -17.93
N PHE A 17 -11.77 3.22 -16.83
CA PHE A 17 -11.46 2.71 -15.51
C PHE A 17 -12.49 1.62 -15.11
N THR A 18 -12.54 0.50 -15.84
CA THR A 18 -13.49 -0.60 -15.70
C THR A 18 -13.13 -1.45 -14.49
N ALA A 19 -11.83 -1.55 -14.19
CA ALA A 19 -11.34 -2.15 -12.97
C ALA A 19 -11.48 -1.16 -11.80
N THR A 20 -12.54 -1.32 -11.02
CA THR A 20 -12.75 -0.63 -9.73
C THR A 20 -12.07 -1.34 -8.56
N ASN A 21 -11.39 -2.47 -8.82
CA ASN A 21 -10.64 -3.19 -7.80
C ASN A 21 -9.21 -2.62 -7.66
N ARG A 22 -8.80 -2.34 -6.42
CA ARG A 22 -7.53 -1.72 -6.07
C ARG A 22 -6.76 -2.54 -5.04
N ILE A 23 -5.43 -2.54 -5.18
CA ILE A 23 -4.52 -2.89 -4.09
C ILE A 23 -3.89 -1.61 -3.57
N VAL A 24 -3.99 -1.38 -2.26
CA VAL A 24 -3.29 -0.30 -1.56
C VAL A 24 -2.51 -0.92 -0.41
N SER A 25 -1.38 -0.32 -0.03
CA SER A 25 -0.55 -0.84 1.04
C SER A 25 0.24 0.22 1.78
N LEU A 26 0.52 -0.05 3.05
CA LEU A 26 1.28 0.82 3.96
C LEU A 26 2.74 1.08 3.50
N GLY A 27 3.21 0.40 2.45
CA GLY A 27 4.59 0.49 1.95
C GLY A 27 5.54 -0.40 2.73
N GLY A 28 6.50 -1.03 2.06
CA GLY A 28 7.44 -1.96 2.71
C GLY A 28 6.84 -3.31 3.17
N VAL A 29 5.52 -3.41 3.28
CA VAL A 29 4.74 -4.59 3.70
C VAL A 29 4.53 -5.62 2.58
N GLY A 30 5.53 -5.86 1.72
CA GLY A 30 5.52 -6.97 0.75
C GLY A 30 4.42 -6.94 -0.34
N SER A 31 3.64 -5.87 -0.47
CA SER A 31 2.55 -5.76 -1.46
C SER A 31 2.99 -5.94 -2.92
N THR A 32 4.28 -5.77 -3.23
CA THR A 32 4.81 -5.97 -4.59
C THR A 32 4.61 -7.41 -5.10
N SER A 33 4.71 -8.43 -4.25
CA SER A 33 4.49 -9.82 -4.69
C SER A 33 3.02 -10.07 -5.01
N LEU A 34 2.11 -9.58 -4.16
CA LEU A 34 0.66 -9.63 -4.39
C LEU A 34 0.29 -8.91 -5.69
N VAL A 35 0.77 -7.69 -5.87
CA VAL A 35 0.55 -6.88 -7.08
C VAL A 35 1.08 -7.59 -8.33
N SER A 36 2.32 -8.09 -8.29
CA SER A 36 2.92 -8.75 -9.45
C SER A 36 2.17 -10.02 -9.84
N HIS A 37 1.63 -10.74 -8.85
CA HIS A 37 0.81 -11.93 -9.10
C HIS A 37 -0.50 -11.58 -9.80
N LEU A 38 -1.24 -10.62 -9.25
CA LEU A 38 -2.52 -10.17 -9.79
C LEU A 38 -2.36 -9.53 -11.18
N GLU A 39 -1.29 -8.77 -11.39
CA GLU A 39 -0.96 -8.25 -12.71
C GLU A 39 -0.66 -9.37 -13.72
N ASN A 40 -0.16 -10.54 -13.34
CA ASN A 40 0.16 -11.58 -14.34
C ASN A 40 -1.04 -12.44 -14.78
N GLY A 41 -2.24 -12.25 -14.21
CA GLY A 41 -3.44 -13.04 -14.53
C GLY A 41 -4.71 -12.21 -14.74
N ASP A 42 -4.88 -11.11 -13.99
CA ASP A 42 -6.17 -10.46 -13.80
C ASP A 42 -6.12 -8.94 -14.04
N LYS A 43 -5.25 -8.47 -14.94
CA LYS A 43 -5.05 -7.02 -15.24
C LYS A 43 -6.34 -6.28 -15.62
N ASP A 44 -7.30 -6.99 -16.20
CA ASP A 44 -8.56 -6.41 -16.65
C ASP A 44 -9.56 -6.25 -15.49
N ARG A 45 -9.34 -6.94 -14.36
CA ARG A 45 -10.16 -6.88 -13.14
C ARG A 45 -9.54 -6.00 -12.05
N ILE A 46 -8.20 -6.01 -11.95
CA ILE A 46 -7.46 -5.26 -10.92
C ILE A 46 -6.58 -4.20 -11.55
N TRP A 47 -6.76 -2.95 -11.10
CA TRP A 47 -5.89 -1.85 -11.48
C TRP A 47 -4.89 -1.52 -10.37
N CYS A 48 -3.68 -2.05 -10.50
CA CYS A 48 -2.57 -1.70 -9.61
C CYS A 48 -1.58 -0.74 -10.26
N HIS A 49 -1.96 0.53 -10.45
CA HIS A 49 -0.96 1.51 -10.86
C HIS A 49 -0.03 1.81 -9.68
N SER A 50 1.27 1.57 -9.83
CA SER A 50 2.30 1.85 -8.83
C SER A 50 2.37 3.30 -8.30
N ARG A 51 1.57 4.21 -8.88
CA ARG A 51 1.44 5.62 -8.50
C ARG A 51 0.39 5.85 -7.41
N HIS A 52 -0.51 4.88 -7.19
CA HIS A 52 -1.60 4.95 -6.22
C HIS A 52 -1.61 3.77 -5.22
N LEU A 53 -0.61 2.88 -5.29
CA LEU A 53 -0.41 1.78 -4.33
C LEU A 53 -0.26 2.26 -2.87
N HIS A 54 0.08 3.53 -2.68
CA HIS A 54 0.31 4.17 -1.39
C HIS A 54 -0.56 5.43 -1.26
N CYS A 55 -1.79 5.38 -1.79
CA CYS A 55 -2.72 6.50 -1.70
C CYS A 55 -3.11 6.74 -0.25
N LEU A 56 -2.74 7.90 0.30
CA LEU A 56 -2.93 8.21 1.73
C LEU A 56 -4.39 8.13 2.19
N GLU A 57 -5.33 8.50 1.32
CA GLU A 57 -6.76 8.60 1.63
C GLU A 57 -7.58 7.86 0.56
N PRO A 58 -8.57 7.03 0.96
CA PRO A 58 -9.44 6.34 0.00
C PRO A 58 -10.18 7.27 -0.97
N GLU A 59 -10.65 8.44 -0.50
CA GLU A 59 -11.37 9.43 -1.32
C GLU A 59 -10.54 10.02 -2.46
N LEU A 60 -9.21 9.91 -2.37
CA LEU A 60 -8.29 10.47 -3.35
C LEU A 60 -7.92 9.48 -4.46
N LEU A 61 -8.46 8.27 -4.40
CA LEU A 61 -8.38 7.33 -5.50
C LEU A 61 -9.01 7.95 -6.77
N PRO A 62 -8.36 7.83 -7.94
CA PRO A 62 -8.85 8.42 -9.18
C PRO A 62 -10.28 8.02 -9.56
N GLU A 63 -10.68 6.79 -9.25
CA GLU A 63 -12.03 6.26 -9.49
C GLU A 63 -13.07 6.92 -8.58
N VAL A 64 -12.76 7.07 -7.29
CA VAL A 64 -13.65 7.72 -6.32
C VAL A 64 -13.87 9.18 -6.67
N ARG A 65 -12.82 9.88 -7.10
CA ARG A 65 -12.91 11.27 -7.59
C ARG A 65 -13.78 11.42 -8.85
N LYS A 66 -14.03 10.34 -9.57
CA LYS A 66 -14.95 10.28 -10.73
C LYS A 66 -16.36 9.83 -10.35
N GLY A 67 -16.63 9.64 -9.06
CA GLY A 67 -17.92 9.18 -8.55
C GLY A 67 -18.15 7.68 -8.71
N LEU A 68 -17.10 6.88 -8.93
CA LEU A 68 -17.20 5.42 -9.03
C LEU A 68 -17.05 4.78 -7.64
N GLU A 69 -17.76 3.69 -7.42
CA GLU A 69 -17.50 2.79 -6.29
C GLU A 69 -16.23 1.98 -6.53
N VAL A 70 -15.51 1.67 -5.45
CA VAL A 70 -14.23 0.97 -5.48
C VAL A 70 -14.22 -0.17 -4.48
N LYS A 71 -13.67 -1.32 -4.87
CA LYS A 71 -13.25 -2.37 -3.93
C LYS A 71 -11.74 -2.27 -3.73
N ALA A 72 -11.29 -2.09 -2.50
CA ALA A 72 -9.86 -1.94 -2.22
C ALA A 72 -9.39 -2.99 -1.21
N CYS A 73 -8.40 -3.79 -1.61
CA CYS A 73 -7.65 -4.61 -0.67
C CYS A 73 -6.52 -3.75 -0.10
N PHE A 74 -6.60 -3.42 1.19
CA PHE A 74 -5.60 -2.63 1.89
C PHE A 74 -4.67 -3.54 2.71
N VAL A 75 -3.41 -3.62 2.32
CA VAL A 75 -2.40 -4.43 3.02
C VAL A 75 -1.61 -3.57 3.99
N TYR A 76 -1.70 -3.88 5.28
CA TYR A 76 -0.94 -3.23 6.35
C TYR A 76 -0.13 -4.27 7.13
N GLY A 77 0.77 -3.86 8.02
CA GLY A 77 1.60 -4.79 8.78
C GLY A 77 2.63 -4.07 9.62
N ASP A 78 3.53 -4.82 10.25
CA ASP A 78 4.49 -4.26 11.21
C ASP A 78 5.34 -3.14 10.55
N PRO A 79 5.28 -1.90 11.08
CA PRO A 79 5.96 -0.76 10.51
C PRO A 79 7.48 -0.90 10.59
N PHE A 80 8.03 -1.64 11.57
CA PHE A 80 9.48 -1.73 11.77
C PHE A 80 10.19 -2.39 10.59
N PRO A 81 9.89 -3.66 10.24
CA PRO A 81 10.49 -4.30 9.09
C PRO A 81 9.99 -3.69 7.76
N ALA A 82 8.86 -2.98 7.75
CA ALA A 82 8.36 -2.28 6.57
C ALA A 82 9.25 -1.08 6.21
N VAL A 83 9.51 -0.19 7.17
CA VAL A 83 10.40 0.97 7.02
C VAL A 83 11.80 0.50 6.64
N GLN A 84 12.34 -0.49 7.34
CA GLN A 84 13.64 -1.09 6.99
C GLN A 84 13.68 -1.60 5.55
N SER A 85 12.61 -2.25 5.08
CA SER A 85 12.50 -2.74 3.71
C SER A 85 12.53 -1.61 2.68
N VAL A 86 11.90 -0.47 2.97
CA VAL A 86 11.92 0.72 2.10
C VAL A 86 13.34 1.27 1.96
N PHE A 87 14.04 1.48 3.07
CA PHE A 87 15.41 2.02 3.08
C PHE A 87 16.42 1.06 2.46
N ARG A 88 16.38 -0.24 2.81
CA ARG A 88 17.26 -1.28 2.23
C ARG A 88 17.17 -1.34 0.70
N ARG A 89 15.99 -1.05 0.13
CA ARG A 89 15.75 -1.04 -1.32
C ARG A 89 16.04 0.30 -1.99
N GLY A 90 16.43 1.34 -1.23
CA GLY A 90 16.64 2.69 -1.74
C GLY A 90 15.35 3.33 -2.28
N LEU A 91 14.20 3.02 -1.67
CA LEU A 91 12.88 3.47 -2.13
C LEU A 91 12.29 4.63 -1.32
N GLN A 92 12.96 5.10 -0.28
CA GLN A 92 12.46 6.10 0.67
C GLN A 92 11.96 7.39 -0.01
N LYS A 93 12.73 7.96 -0.96
CA LYS A 93 12.31 9.13 -1.76
C LYS A 93 11.02 8.86 -2.54
N ARG A 94 10.93 7.69 -3.17
CA ARG A 94 9.75 7.31 -3.96
C ARG A 94 8.55 7.06 -3.07
N HIS A 95 8.77 6.47 -1.90
CA HIS A 95 7.73 6.14 -0.95
C HIS A 95 7.14 7.39 -0.30
N GLU A 96 7.97 8.30 0.21
CA GLU A 96 7.54 9.62 0.73
C GLU A 96 6.70 10.36 -0.31
N ARG A 97 7.21 10.49 -1.55
CA ARG A 97 6.46 11.12 -2.66
C ARG A 97 5.10 10.49 -2.94
N ALA A 98 4.98 9.17 -2.75
CA ALA A 98 3.72 8.48 -2.99
C ALA A 98 2.74 8.74 -1.84
N MET A 99 3.23 8.66 -0.59
CA MET A 99 2.46 8.89 0.64
C MET A 99 2.01 10.34 0.79
N SER A 100 2.85 11.31 0.40
CA SER A 100 2.60 12.73 0.63
C SER A 100 1.88 13.42 -0.51
N ARG A 101 1.56 12.70 -1.60
CA ARG A 101 1.09 13.29 -2.87
C ARG A 101 -0.16 14.17 -2.71
N SER A 102 -1.00 13.84 -1.73
CA SER A 102 -2.25 14.53 -1.45
C SER A 102 -2.13 15.66 -0.43
N ILE A 103 -0.98 15.84 0.21
CA ILE A 103 -0.81 16.80 1.30
C ILE A 103 -0.45 18.16 0.68
N PRO A 104 -1.32 19.17 0.74
CA PRO A 104 -1.05 20.48 0.15
C PRO A 104 0.19 21.13 0.78
N GLY A 105 1.08 21.66 -0.05
CA GLY A 105 2.29 22.36 0.40
C GLY A 105 3.38 21.45 1.00
N TYR A 106 3.21 20.12 0.99
CA TYR A 106 4.25 19.21 1.44
C TYR A 106 5.30 18.97 0.36
N GLU A 107 6.55 19.28 0.68
CA GLU A 107 7.69 19.04 -0.18
C GLU A 107 8.50 17.81 0.29
N PRO A 108 8.56 16.72 -0.49
CA PRO A 108 9.34 15.53 -0.16
C PRO A 108 10.83 15.84 0.01
N TRP A 109 11.39 15.44 1.15
CA TRP A 109 12.76 15.78 1.52
C TRP A 109 13.75 14.63 1.30
N LEU A 110 13.30 13.39 1.48
CA LEU A 110 14.18 12.22 1.47
C LEU A 110 14.84 12.06 0.11
N GLN A 111 16.14 11.79 0.17
CA GLN A 111 16.95 11.46 -0.98
C GLN A 111 17.24 9.96 -1.00
N LYS A 112 17.78 9.46 -2.13
CA LYS A 112 18.07 8.02 -2.30
C LYS A 112 19.23 7.55 -1.39
N ASP A 113 20.06 8.48 -0.98
CA ASP A 113 21.21 8.31 -0.08
C ASP A 113 20.90 8.62 1.39
N THR A 114 19.73 9.18 1.72
CA THR A 114 19.31 9.32 3.12
C THR A 114 19.29 7.95 3.81
N THR A 115 20.05 7.82 4.89
CA THR A 115 20.13 6.56 5.63
C THR A 115 18.93 6.37 6.54
N LEU A 116 18.68 5.13 6.97
CA LEU A 116 17.64 4.85 7.97
C LEU A 116 17.95 5.55 9.30
N LEU A 117 19.22 5.62 9.69
CA LEU A 117 19.61 6.26 10.94
C LEU A 117 19.34 7.77 10.90
N ASP A 118 19.74 8.46 9.81
CA ASP A 118 19.47 9.90 9.65
C ASP A 118 17.97 10.20 9.68
N TYR A 119 17.19 9.34 9.03
CA TYR A 119 15.73 9.44 9.02
C TYR A 119 15.13 9.35 10.42
N LEU A 120 15.55 8.35 11.21
CA LEU A 120 15.06 8.14 12.56
C LEU A 120 15.52 9.24 13.52
N GLN A 121 16.76 9.74 13.36
CA GLN A 121 17.29 10.84 14.16
C GLN A 121 16.56 12.17 13.90
N ALA A 122 16.06 12.38 12.67
CA ALA A 122 15.25 13.56 12.36
C ALA A 122 13.89 13.57 13.09
N ASP A 123 13.43 12.42 13.60
CA ASP A 123 12.22 12.27 14.42
C ASP A 123 10.94 12.84 13.78
N VAL A 124 10.86 12.79 12.45
CA VAL A 124 9.68 13.20 11.68
C VAL A 124 9.20 12.02 10.85
N ASP A 125 7.98 11.54 11.12
CA ASP A 125 7.34 10.54 10.26
C ASP A 125 6.96 11.16 8.91
N ARG A 126 7.82 10.92 7.90
CA ARG A 126 7.59 11.38 6.52
C ARG A 126 6.81 10.37 5.68
N PHE A 127 6.60 9.18 6.21
CA PHE A 127 5.80 8.16 5.55
C PHE A 127 4.33 8.20 6.00
N PHE A 128 4.01 8.94 7.05
CA PHE A 128 2.64 9.13 7.54
C PHE A 128 1.93 7.80 7.83
N LEU A 129 2.66 6.82 8.39
CA LEU A 129 2.17 5.44 8.49
C LEU A 129 0.96 5.33 9.41
N GLY A 130 0.94 6.08 10.52
CA GLY A 130 -0.20 6.14 11.44
C GLY A 130 -1.44 6.70 10.74
N ARG A 131 -1.32 7.89 10.15
CA ARG A 131 -2.41 8.53 9.40
C ARG A 131 -2.92 7.65 8.25
N HIS A 132 -2.01 7.00 7.52
CA HIS A 132 -2.39 6.10 6.44
C HIS A 132 -3.17 4.89 6.95
N LEU A 133 -2.76 4.29 8.05
CA LEU A 133 -3.50 3.20 8.68
C LEU A 133 -4.91 3.68 9.06
N GLU A 134 -5.01 4.78 9.81
CA GLU A 134 -6.28 5.36 10.28
C GLU A 134 -7.24 5.65 9.13
N ASN A 135 -6.77 6.39 8.11
CA ASN A 135 -7.58 6.76 6.95
C ASN A 135 -8.22 5.56 6.23
N TRP A 136 -7.57 4.39 6.29
CA TRP A 136 -8.02 3.19 5.59
C TRP A 136 -8.80 2.23 6.49
N VAL A 137 -8.41 2.06 7.75
CA VAL A 137 -9.08 1.12 8.68
C VAL A 137 -10.28 1.72 9.40
N GLU A 138 -10.35 3.05 9.46
CA GLU A 138 -11.44 3.82 10.09
C GLU A 138 -12.17 4.68 9.04
N TYR A 139 -12.12 4.25 7.77
CA TYR A 139 -12.69 4.99 6.65
C TYR A 139 -14.21 5.25 6.86
N PRO A 140 -14.63 6.53 6.95
CA PRO A 140 -16.02 6.87 7.27
C PRO A 140 -16.92 7.01 6.04
N GLY A 141 -16.34 7.04 4.84
CA GLY A 141 -17.10 7.18 3.59
C GLY A 141 -17.73 5.86 3.16
N THR A 142 -18.51 5.88 2.09
CA THR A 142 -19.25 4.69 1.59
C THR A 142 -18.85 4.27 0.18
N ARG A 143 -18.06 5.09 -0.53
CA ARG A 143 -17.68 4.83 -1.94
C ARG A 143 -16.61 3.76 -2.09
N VAL A 144 -15.89 3.45 -1.01
CA VAL A 144 -14.86 2.44 -1.00
C VAL A 144 -15.26 1.31 -0.06
N LYS A 145 -15.42 0.12 -0.63
CA LYS A 145 -15.49 -1.14 0.09
C LYS A 145 -14.06 -1.59 0.36
N ILE A 146 -13.69 -1.82 1.60
CA ILE A 146 -12.30 -2.12 1.98
C ILE A 146 -12.23 -3.49 2.63
N LEU A 147 -11.35 -4.33 2.10
CA LEU A 147 -10.85 -5.52 2.79
C LEU A 147 -9.42 -5.20 3.26
N ALA A 148 -9.26 -4.88 4.54
CA ALA A 148 -7.96 -4.60 5.11
C ALA A 148 -7.35 -5.89 5.68
N VAL A 149 -6.13 -6.23 5.27
CA VAL A 149 -5.46 -7.47 5.65
C VAL A 149 -4.09 -7.19 6.23
N LYS A 150 -3.81 -7.79 7.39
CA LYS A 150 -2.49 -7.78 8.01
C LYS A 150 -1.55 -8.69 7.22
N TYR A 151 -0.38 -8.16 6.86
CA TYR A 151 0.60 -8.83 6.00
C TYR A 151 1.07 -10.14 6.62
N GLU A 152 1.28 -10.14 7.94
CA GLU A 152 1.78 -11.27 8.71
C GLU A 152 0.83 -12.49 8.62
N SER A 153 -0.46 -12.25 8.41
CA SER A 153 -1.50 -13.27 8.19
C SER A 153 -1.97 -13.35 6.73
N LEU A 154 -1.29 -12.71 5.78
CA LEU A 154 -1.77 -12.58 4.39
C LEU A 154 -2.02 -13.93 3.71
N ALA A 155 -1.23 -14.95 4.06
CA ALA A 155 -1.34 -16.29 3.50
C ALA A 155 -2.62 -17.02 3.95
N GLU A 156 -3.11 -16.68 5.14
CA GLU A 156 -4.31 -17.29 5.73
C GLU A 156 -5.58 -16.76 5.07
N HIS A 157 -5.55 -15.52 4.55
CA HIS A 157 -6.71 -14.82 3.99
C HIS A 157 -6.72 -14.77 2.46
N ILE A 158 -5.95 -15.63 1.78
CA ILE A 158 -5.84 -15.62 0.31
C ILE A 158 -7.22 -15.76 -0.33
N GLN A 159 -8.03 -16.72 0.13
CA GLN A 159 -9.33 -17.01 -0.48
C GLN A 159 -10.30 -15.85 -0.31
N GLU A 160 -10.29 -15.19 0.84
CA GLU A 160 -11.09 -14.02 1.14
C GLU A 160 -10.70 -12.82 0.28
N ILE A 161 -9.39 -12.60 0.09
CA ILE A 161 -8.87 -11.56 -0.80
C ILE A 161 -9.31 -11.83 -2.23
N MET A 162 -9.13 -13.07 -2.70
CA MET A 162 -9.46 -13.45 -4.07
C MET A 162 -10.96 -13.36 -4.35
N GLY A 163 -11.80 -13.84 -3.42
CA GLY A 163 -13.25 -13.71 -3.52
C GLY A 163 -13.71 -12.25 -3.48
N PHE A 164 -13.11 -11.42 -2.64
CA PHE A 164 -13.43 -9.99 -2.56
C PHE A 164 -13.08 -9.24 -3.84
N LEU A 165 -11.90 -9.52 -4.41
CA LEU A 165 -11.40 -8.91 -5.64
C LEU A 165 -11.92 -9.62 -6.91
N GLU A 166 -12.75 -10.66 -6.77
CA GLU A 166 -13.31 -11.46 -7.85
C GLU A 166 -12.24 -11.96 -8.84
N CYS A 167 -11.16 -12.55 -8.33
CA CYS A 167 -10.17 -13.21 -9.18
C CYS A 167 -9.87 -14.64 -8.76
N ASP A 168 -9.43 -15.42 -9.73
CA ASP A 168 -9.51 -16.87 -9.66
C ASP A 168 -8.13 -17.52 -9.43
N ARG A 169 -7.06 -16.72 -9.44
CA ARG A 169 -5.68 -17.23 -9.38
C ARG A 169 -5.09 -17.10 -7.97
N PRO A 170 -4.85 -18.20 -7.23
CA PRO A 170 -4.26 -18.15 -5.90
C PRO A 170 -2.83 -17.59 -5.96
N PHE A 171 -2.47 -16.73 -4.99
CA PHE A 171 -1.17 -16.09 -4.90
C PHE A 171 -0.30 -16.72 -3.81
N GLU A 172 1.02 -16.73 -4.01
CA GLU A 172 1.96 -17.20 -2.99
C GLU A 172 2.52 -16.03 -2.18
N VAL A 173 2.39 -16.09 -0.87
CA VAL A 173 2.96 -15.10 0.05
C VAL A 173 4.42 -15.41 0.30
N ARG A 174 5.29 -14.46 0.01
CA ARG A 174 6.71 -14.59 0.34
C ARG A 174 6.97 -14.23 1.79
N PRO A 175 7.75 -15.03 2.54
CA PRO A 175 8.14 -14.66 3.89
C PRO A 175 8.99 -13.39 3.87
N ARG A 176 8.86 -12.58 4.93
CA ARG A 176 9.63 -11.34 5.04
C ARG A 176 11.08 -11.66 5.40
N THR A 177 12.03 -11.07 4.67
CA THR A 177 13.46 -11.24 4.96
C THR A 177 14.01 -10.23 5.96
N SER A 178 13.36 -9.07 6.10
CA SER A 178 13.78 -8.03 7.04
C SER A 178 13.46 -8.46 8.46
N ARG A 179 14.48 -8.51 9.33
CA ARG A 179 14.36 -8.84 10.76
C ARG A 179 14.83 -7.64 11.59
N TYR A 180 13.93 -7.12 12.42
CA TYR A 180 14.17 -5.95 13.24
C TYR A 180 15.18 -6.24 14.36
N GLU A 181 15.15 -7.47 14.88
CA GLU A 181 15.94 -7.95 16.02
C GLU A 181 17.44 -7.90 15.74
N ASN A 182 17.83 -7.89 14.46
CA ASN A 182 19.23 -7.89 14.02
C ASN A 182 19.78 -6.47 13.73
N GLN A 183 19.00 -5.41 13.96
CA GLN A 183 19.46 -4.04 13.72
C GLN A 183 20.33 -3.51 14.86
N HIS A 184 21.13 -2.48 14.55
CA HIS A 184 21.88 -1.73 15.55
C HIS A 184 20.94 -1.14 16.62
N PRO A 185 21.32 -1.12 17.92
CA PRO A 185 20.45 -0.64 19.00
C PRO A 185 19.87 0.76 18.78
N GLU A 186 20.63 1.66 18.14
CA GLU A 186 20.15 3.02 17.80
C GLU A 186 19.00 3.00 16.79
N ILE A 187 19.06 2.12 15.79
CA ILE A 187 17.97 1.94 14.82
C ILE A 187 16.75 1.34 15.51
N GLN A 188 16.96 0.39 16.43
CA GLN A 188 15.88 -0.21 17.20
C GLN A 188 15.15 0.84 18.05
N ALA A 189 15.91 1.61 18.83
CA ALA A 189 15.37 2.71 19.64
C ALA A 189 14.68 3.78 18.80
N GLY A 190 15.25 4.15 17.64
CA GLY A 190 14.65 5.11 16.73
C GLY A 190 13.31 4.63 16.14
N LEU A 191 13.22 3.36 15.73
CA LEU A 191 11.99 2.75 15.23
C LEU A 191 10.91 2.68 16.32
N GLU A 192 11.29 2.28 17.53
CA GLU A 192 10.38 2.24 18.69
C GLU A 192 9.84 3.63 19.02
N LYS A 193 10.73 4.63 19.07
CA LYS A 193 10.36 6.02 19.33
C LYS A 193 9.36 6.55 18.28
N MET A 194 9.66 6.36 17.00
CA MET A 194 8.86 6.92 15.90
C MET A 194 7.57 6.14 15.64
N TYR A 195 7.62 4.81 15.71
CA TYR A 195 6.55 3.93 15.21
C TYR A 195 6.02 2.94 16.25
N GLY A 196 6.53 2.92 17.49
CA GLY A 196 6.07 1.97 18.53
C GLY A 196 4.55 2.07 18.77
N LYS A 197 4.00 3.29 18.77
CA LYS A 197 2.53 3.49 18.87
C LYS A 197 1.77 2.92 17.68
N VAL A 198 2.27 3.14 16.46
CA VAL A 198 1.67 2.59 15.23
C VAL A 198 1.73 1.07 15.23
N ARG A 199 2.86 0.50 15.67
CA ARG A 199 3.06 -0.94 15.81
C ARG A 199 2.06 -1.53 16.80
N ALA A 200 1.96 -0.97 18.01
CA ALA A 200 0.99 -1.41 19.02
C ALA A 200 -0.45 -1.34 18.49
N ARG A 201 -0.79 -0.29 17.75
CA ARG A 201 -2.09 -0.18 17.09
C ARG A 201 -2.31 -1.31 16.08
N ILE A 202 -1.35 -1.58 15.19
CA ILE A 202 -1.45 -2.68 14.21
C ILE A 202 -1.54 -4.05 14.89
N GLU A 203 -0.80 -4.28 15.97
CA GLU A 203 -0.87 -5.51 16.75
C GLU A 203 -2.27 -5.71 17.36
N SER A 204 -2.91 -4.63 17.83
CA SER A 204 -4.28 -4.67 18.39
C SER A 204 -5.39 -4.91 17.35
N LEU A 205 -5.14 -4.64 16.07
CA LEU A 205 -6.13 -4.81 15.01
C LEU A 205 -6.31 -6.29 14.63
N PRO A 206 -7.53 -6.72 14.23
CA PRO A 206 -7.76 -8.06 13.68
C PRO A 206 -6.87 -8.34 12.46
N SER A 207 -6.59 -9.60 12.14
CA SER A 207 -5.85 -9.96 10.92
C SER A 207 -6.58 -9.59 9.62
N LEU A 208 -7.92 -9.54 9.68
CA LEU A 208 -8.80 -9.21 8.57
C LEU A 208 -9.91 -8.25 9.04
N ILE A 209 -10.11 -7.14 8.32
CA ILE A 209 -11.15 -6.15 8.61
C ILE A 209 -11.95 -5.89 7.33
N ARG A 210 -13.28 -5.84 7.48
CA ARG A 210 -14.23 -5.52 6.41
C ARG A 210 -14.89 -4.17 6.71
N ILE A 211 -14.83 -3.24 5.76
CA ILE A 211 -15.37 -1.88 5.91
C ILE A 211 -16.23 -1.59 4.70
N ASN A 212 -17.50 -1.23 4.92
CA ASN A 212 -18.52 -1.08 3.87
C ASN A 212 -18.65 -2.33 2.98
N VAL A 213 -18.41 -3.51 3.54
CA VAL A 213 -18.63 -4.79 2.86
C VAL A 213 -19.84 -5.42 3.54
N ASP A 214 -20.95 -5.48 2.81
CA ASP A 214 -22.14 -6.24 3.21
C ASP A 214 -21.86 -7.76 3.18
#